data_AF-A0A521FSV6-F1
#
_entry.id   AF-A0A521FSV6-F1
#
_cell.length_a   1.000
_cell.length_b   1.000
_cell.length_c   1.000
_cell.angle_alpha   90.00
_cell.angle_beta   90.00
_cell.angle_gamma   90.00
#
_symmetry.space_group_name_H-M   'P 1'
#
loop_
_entity.id
_entity.type
_entity.pdbx_description
1 polymer ?
#
loop_
_entity_poly.entity_id
_entity_poly.type
_entity_poly.pdbx_seq_one_letter_code
_entity_poly.pdbx_strand_id
1 'polypeptide(L)'
;METITYKEADLLPLTISALILCVNNFTCNAYKVVIDREYPDLKDVVLTDTLDEAAFDLLNTVRTDWFDIVTASIGGLDKTLKSLANIHGLDPKTVVNGERIQNLAMELYDAVIIDDFADDGEKPRNGDDPAENLEWYAFSVIGLLSCLYYLIINRGYLSSEPWSECWDPMGFIFDTHEDEVHRIDLDLLQQLGRQLQEDYFKLLKIEY
;
A
#
# COMPACT_ATOMS: atom_id res chain seq x y z
N MET A 1 3.17 24.69 -13.75
CA MET A 1 2.97 24.15 -12.39
C MET A 1 1.52 23.77 -12.25
N GLU A 2 1.25 22.48 -12.13
CA GLU A 2 -0.11 21.97 -11.92
C GLU A 2 -0.20 21.53 -10.47
N THR A 3 -0.94 22.28 -9.66
CA THR A 3 -1.16 21.94 -8.25
C THR A 3 -2.41 21.08 -8.17
N ILE A 4 -2.25 19.83 -7.75
CA ILE A 4 -3.41 18.99 -7.46
C ILE A 4 -3.93 19.42 -6.08
N THR A 5 -5.21 19.77 -6.02
CA THR A 5 -5.87 20.23 -4.80
C THR A 5 -7.02 19.31 -4.46
N TYR A 6 -6.94 18.67 -3.30
CA TYR A 6 -8.00 17.87 -2.72
C TYR A 6 -8.79 18.70 -1.70
N LYS A 7 -10.09 18.44 -1.55
CA LYS A 7 -10.88 19.11 -0.50
C LYS A 7 -10.47 18.54 0.86
N GLU A 8 -10.33 19.40 1.85
CA GLU A 8 -9.94 19.00 3.22
C GLU A 8 -10.89 17.93 3.81
N ALA A 9 -12.19 18.04 3.53
CA ALA A 9 -13.20 17.06 3.95
C ALA A 9 -13.05 15.67 3.29
N ASP A 10 -12.30 15.58 2.19
CA ASP A 10 -12.10 14.36 1.43
C ASP A 10 -10.82 13.62 1.83
N LEU A 11 -9.90 14.27 2.53
CA LEU A 11 -8.56 13.73 2.79
C LEU A 11 -8.61 12.42 3.57
N LEU A 12 -9.41 12.38 4.64
CA LEU A 12 -9.51 11.18 5.45
C LEU A 12 -10.24 10.04 4.72
N PRO A 13 -11.42 10.25 4.09
CA PRO A 13 -12.03 9.24 3.22
C PRO A 13 -11.09 8.75 2.10
N LEU A 14 -10.33 9.65 1.48
CA LEU A 14 -9.32 9.33 0.47
C LEU A 14 -8.21 8.44 1.05
N THR A 15 -7.65 8.80 2.20
CA THR A 15 -6.62 8.00 2.89
C THR A 15 -7.13 6.62 3.22
N ILE A 16 -8.35 6.51 3.78
CA ILE A 16 -8.97 5.21 4.10
C ILE A 16 -9.16 4.39 2.83
N SER A 17 -9.68 4.98 1.76
CA SER A 17 -9.91 4.29 0.49
C SER A 17 -8.59 3.82 -0.15
N ALA A 18 -7.54 4.65 -0.15
CA ALA A 18 -6.22 4.29 -0.67
C ALA A 18 -5.57 3.16 0.14
N LEU A 19 -5.67 3.20 1.47
CA LEU A 19 -5.18 2.11 2.34
C LEU A 19 -5.92 0.80 2.09
N ILE A 20 -7.23 0.83 1.80
CA ILE A 20 -7.99 -0.37 1.45
C ILE A 20 -7.48 -0.98 0.14
N LEU A 21 -7.23 -0.15 -0.88
CA LEU A 21 -6.64 -0.60 -2.15
C LEU A 21 -5.27 -1.24 -1.90
N CYS A 22 -4.41 -0.60 -1.10
CA CYS A 22 -3.10 -1.16 -0.76
C CYS A 22 -3.21 -2.49 -0.02
N VAL A 23 -4.01 -2.59 1.04
CA VAL A 23 -4.14 -3.83 1.81
C VAL A 23 -4.65 -4.96 0.91
N ASN A 24 -5.65 -4.70 0.07
CA ASN A 24 -6.20 -5.71 -0.83
C ASN A 24 -5.16 -6.17 -1.86
N ASN A 25 -4.63 -5.26 -2.66
CA ASN A 25 -3.74 -5.61 -3.77
C ASN A 25 -2.38 -6.13 -3.27
N PHE A 26 -1.86 -5.63 -2.15
CA PHE A 26 -0.63 -6.18 -1.57
C PHE A 26 -0.84 -7.62 -1.11
N THR A 27 -2.00 -7.93 -0.55
CA THR A 27 -2.31 -9.31 -0.14
C THR A 27 -2.50 -10.23 -1.36
N CYS A 28 -3.18 -9.78 -2.41
CA CYS A 28 -3.30 -10.52 -3.68
C CYS A 28 -1.92 -10.77 -4.31
N ASN A 29 -1.06 -9.74 -4.38
CA ASN A 29 0.27 -9.86 -4.95
C ASN A 29 1.17 -10.78 -4.10
N ALA A 30 1.08 -10.72 -2.77
CA ALA A 30 1.75 -11.68 -1.90
C ALA A 30 1.25 -13.11 -2.14
N TYR A 31 -0.05 -13.29 -2.37
CA TYR A 31 -0.65 -14.58 -2.68
C TYR A 31 -0.17 -15.13 -4.04
N LYS A 32 -0.06 -14.29 -5.07
CA LYS A 32 0.57 -14.64 -6.36
C LYS A 32 1.96 -15.21 -6.18
N VAL A 33 2.81 -14.54 -5.39
CA VAL A 33 4.19 -15.02 -5.15
C VAL A 33 4.21 -16.33 -4.37
N VAL A 34 3.32 -16.49 -3.38
CA VAL A 34 3.20 -17.75 -2.63
C VAL A 34 2.77 -18.91 -3.53
N ILE A 35 1.78 -18.70 -4.39
CA ILE A 35 1.35 -19.73 -5.36
C ILE A 35 2.50 -20.06 -6.31
N ASP A 36 3.21 -19.07 -6.83
CA ASP A 36 4.31 -19.30 -7.76
C ASP A 36 5.47 -20.09 -7.14
N ARG A 37 5.86 -19.76 -5.89
CA ARG A 37 7.05 -20.31 -5.24
C ARG A 37 6.80 -21.56 -4.41
N GLU A 38 5.74 -21.58 -3.61
CA GLU A 38 5.49 -22.62 -2.60
C GLU A 38 4.46 -23.65 -3.06
N TYR A 39 3.53 -23.26 -3.95
CA TYR A 39 2.46 -24.12 -4.44
C TYR A 39 2.31 -24.07 -5.97
N PRO A 40 3.36 -24.34 -6.76
CA PRO A 40 3.33 -24.20 -8.22
C PRO A 40 2.28 -25.10 -8.89
N ASP A 41 1.89 -26.20 -8.24
CA ASP A 41 0.81 -27.10 -8.71
C ASP A 41 -0.59 -26.43 -8.68
N LEU A 42 -0.74 -25.33 -7.94
CA LEU A 42 -1.97 -24.53 -7.87
C LEU A 42 -1.98 -23.37 -8.86
N LYS A 43 -0.88 -23.12 -9.57
CA LYS A 43 -0.79 -22.06 -10.57
C LYS A 43 -1.83 -22.28 -11.67
N ASP A 44 -2.55 -21.22 -12.03
CA ASP A 44 -3.67 -21.22 -12.97
C ASP A 44 -4.89 -22.08 -12.56
N VAL A 45 -4.89 -22.67 -11.35
CA VAL A 45 -6.01 -23.45 -10.80
C VAL A 45 -6.80 -22.64 -9.77
N VAL A 46 -6.12 -21.76 -9.04
CA VAL A 46 -6.72 -20.84 -8.08
C VAL A 46 -6.71 -19.42 -8.63
N LEU A 47 -7.70 -18.62 -8.24
CA LEU A 47 -7.71 -17.19 -8.52
C LEU A 47 -6.90 -16.48 -7.44
N THR A 48 -5.92 -15.69 -7.84
CA THR A 48 -5.01 -14.96 -6.96
C THR A 48 -5.33 -13.47 -6.87
N ASP A 49 -6.15 -12.95 -7.77
CA ASP A 49 -6.66 -11.57 -7.71
C ASP A 49 -7.78 -11.37 -6.68
N THR A 50 -8.29 -12.47 -6.12
CA THR A 50 -9.36 -12.46 -5.13
C THR A 50 -8.95 -13.21 -3.88
N LEU A 51 -9.31 -12.65 -2.72
CA LEU A 51 -9.00 -13.23 -1.42
C LEU A 51 -10.25 -13.85 -0.81
N ASP A 52 -10.28 -15.17 -0.73
CA ASP A 52 -11.29 -15.93 -0.01
C ASP A 52 -10.69 -16.62 1.23
N GLU A 53 -11.53 -17.31 2.00
CA GLU A 53 -11.10 -18.01 3.23
C GLU A 53 -9.99 -19.04 2.94
N ALA A 54 -10.04 -19.70 1.78
CA ALA A 54 -9.02 -20.68 1.39
C ALA A 54 -7.67 -20.00 1.06
N ALA A 55 -7.69 -18.84 0.41
CA ALA A 55 -6.49 -18.05 0.17
C ALA A 55 -5.82 -17.63 1.49
N PHE A 56 -6.62 -17.18 2.47
CA PHE A 56 -6.09 -16.84 3.80
C PHE A 56 -5.53 -18.05 4.54
N ASP A 57 -6.21 -19.20 4.48
CA ASP A 57 -5.70 -20.43 5.08
C ASP A 57 -4.36 -20.84 4.46
N LEU A 58 -4.22 -20.74 3.14
CA LEU A 58 -2.95 -21.07 2.46
C LEU A 58 -1.84 -20.12 2.86
N LEU A 59 -2.09 -18.80 2.80
CA LEU A 59 -1.15 -17.77 3.25
C LEU A 59 -0.70 -18.03 4.70
N ASN A 60 -1.62 -18.41 5.58
CA ASN A 60 -1.31 -18.70 6.98
C ASN A 60 -0.47 -19.97 7.19
N THR A 61 -0.26 -20.83 6.18
CA THR A 61 0.60 -22.01 6.29
C THR A 61 2.05 -21.76 5.88
N VAL A 62 2.32 -20.68 5.15
CA VAL A 62 3.68 -20.32 4.72
C VAL A 62 4.49 -19.79 5.91
N ARG A 63 5.74 -20.24 6.02
CA ARG A 63 6.66 -19.90 7.12
C ARG A 63 8.05 -19.61 6.57
N THR A 64 8.21 -18.41 6.00
CA THR A 64 9.51 -17.91 5.53
C THR A 64 9.72 -16.50 6.08
N ASP A 65 10.96 -16.13 6.38
CA ASP A 65 11.28 -14.81 6.95
C ASP A 65 10.76 -13.67 6.06
N TRP A 66 10.92 -13.82 4.74
CA TRP A 66 10.40 -12.87 3.75
C TRP A 66 8.87 -12.74 3.82
N PHE A 67 8.15 -13.86 3.88
CA PHE A 67 6.69 -13.85 3.93
C PHE A 67 6.15 -13.29 5.25
N ASP A 68 6.84 -13.57 6.36
CA ASP A 68 6.50 -13.02 7.68
C ASP A 68 6.63 -11.49 7.68
N ILE A 69 7.65 -10.93 7.02
CA ILE A 69 7.82 -9.48 6.92
C ILE A 69 6.71 -8.86 6.04
N VAL A 70 6.41 -9.44 4.88
CA VAL A 70 5.32 -8.98 4.00
C VAL A 70 3.98 -8.98 4.75
N THR A 71 3.68 -10.07 5.45
CA THR A 71 2.46 -10.22 6.25
C THR A 71 2.41 -9.20 7.38
N ALA A 72 3.54 -8.92 8.05
CA ALA A 72 3.62 -7.89 9.08
C ALA A 72 3.35 -6.48 8.52
N SER A 73 3.87 -6.16 7.34
CA SER A 73 3.63 -4.88 6.65
C SER A 73 2.16 -4.72 6.28
N ILE A 74 1.55 -5.72 5.64
CA ILE A 74 0.11 -5.74 5.33
C ILE A 74 -0.72 -5.57 6.61
N GLY A 75 -0.38 -6.32 7.67
CA GLY A 75 -1.06 -6.23 8.96
C GLY A 75 -0.90 -4.86 9.63
N GLY A 76 0.23 -4.18 9.43
CA GLY A 76 0.45 -2.80 9.87
C GLY A 76 -0.46 -1.81 9.15
N LEU A 77 -0.58 -1.94 7.82
CA LEU A 77 -1.49 -1.11 7.00
C LEU A 77 -2.95 -1.32 7.42
N ASP A 78 -3.40 -2.57 7.57
CA ASP A 78 -4.76 -2.91 7.99
C ASP A 78 -5.09 -2.37 9.40
N LYS A 79 -4.16 -2.47 10.35
CA LYS A 79 -4.32 -1.86 11.69
C LYS A 79 -4.42 -0.33 11.61
N THR A 80 -3.65 0.29 10.73
CA THR A 80 -3.65 1.75 10.53
C THR A 80 -5.00 2.19 9.96
N LEU A 81 -5.45 1.53 8.89
CA LEU A 81 -6.77 1.69 8.29
C LEU A 81 -7.89 1.57 9.35
N LYS A 82 -7.91 0.47 10.10
CA LYS A 82 -8.94 0.23 11.14
C LYS A 82 -8.90 1.29 12.23
N SER A 83 -7.71 1.73 12.63
CA SER A 83 -7.54 2.78 13.64
C SER A 83 -8.08 4.12 13.14
N LEU A 84 -7.71 4.55 11.93
CA LEU A 84 -8.22 5.77 11.32
C LEU A 84 -9.74 5.74 11.17
N ALA A 85 -10.28 4.64 10.64
CA ALA A 85 -11.72 4.47 10.50
C ALA A 85 -12.45 4.59 11.85
N ASN A 86 -11.97 3.90 12.89
CA ASN A 86 -12.58 3.93 14.21
C ASN A 86 -12.48 5.30 14.89
N ILE A 87 -11.32 5.96 14.86
CA ILE A 87 -11.11 7.28 15.48
C ILE A 87 -12.11 8.30 14.92
N HIS A 88 -12.46 8.16 13.65
CA HIS A 88 -13.32 9.11 12.94
C HIS A 88 -14.77 8.66 12.78
N GLY A 89 -15.14 7.50 13.35
CA GLY A 89 -16.48 6.96 13.21
C GLY A 89 -16.88 6.70 11.76
N LEU A 90 -15.91 6.41 10.89
CA LEU A 90 -16.13 6.08 9.50
C LEU A 90 -16.24 4.56 9.36
N ASP A 91 -17.27 4.10 8.65
CA ASP A 91 -17.35 2.72 8.20
C ASP A 91 -16.55 2.57 6.90
N PRO A 92 -15.45 1.78 6.87
CA PRO A 92 -14.66 1.57 5.66
C PRO A 92 -15.49 1.12 4.46
N LYS A 93 -16.52 0.30 4.67
CA LYS A 93 -17.40 -0.16 3.58
C LYS A 93 -18.17 0.98 2.95
N THR A 94 -18.65 1.90 3.78
CA THR A 94 -19.36 3.10 3.32
C THR A 94 -18.44 4.05 2.56
N VAL A 95 -17.17 4.18 2.99
CA VAL A 95 -16.16 5.01 2.30
C VAL A 95 -15.87 4.47 0.90
N VAL A 96 -15.66 3.16 0.76
CA VAL A 96 -15.37 2.52 -0.54
C VAL A 96 -16.55 2.61 -1.50
N ASN A 97 -17.79 2.54 -1.00
CA ASN A 97 -18.98 2.67 -1.84
C ASN A 97 -19.23 4.10 -2.36
N GLY A 98 -18.46 5.09 -1.88
CA GLY A 98 -18.52 6.45 -2.39
C GLY A 98 -17.73 6.59 -3.68
N GLU A 99 -18.38 6.39 -4.84
CA GLU A 99 -17.78 6.40 -6.19
C GLU A 99 -16.75 7.52 -6.40
N ARG A 100 -17.08 8.75 -5.97
CA ARG A 100 -16.17 9.89 -6.12
C ARG A 100 -14.88 9.74 -5.31
N ILE A 101 -14.96 9.29 -4.05
CA ILE A 101 -13.78 9.11 -3.19
C ILE A 101 -12.96 7.92 -3.70
N GLN A 102 -13.64 6.86 -4.12
CA GLN A 102 -13.00 5.69 -4.72
C GLN A 102 -12.20 6.07 -5.98
N ASN A 103 -12.78 6.86 -6.89
CA ASN A 103 -12.09 7.30 -8.09
C ASN A 103 -10.85 8.15 -7.77
N LEU A 104 -10.94 9.09 -6.82
CA LEU A 104 -9.78 9.87 -6.38
C LEU A 104 -8.68 8.99 -5.76
N ALA A 105 -9.08 7.96 -5.02
CA ALA A 105 -8.14 7.02 -4.42
C ALA A 105 -7.46 6.15 -5.48
N MET A 106 -8.19 5.70 -6.49
CA MET A 106 -7.63 4.95 -7.63
C MET A 106 -6.70 5.82 -8.46
N GLU A 107 -7.09 7.06 -8.78
CA GLU A 107 -6.22 8.00 -9.51
C GLU A 107 -4.89 8.23 -8.77
N LEU A 108 -4.95 8.42 -7.45
CA LEU A 108 -3.74 8.57 -6.62
C LEU A 108 -2.95 7.25 -6.54
N TYR A 109 -3.64 6.12 -6.42
CA TYR A 109 -3.01 4.80 -6.38
C TYR A 109 -2.27 4.52 -7.68
N ASP A 110 -2.92 4.64 -8.84
CA ASP A 110 -2.34 4.38 -10.16
C ASP A 110 -1.19 5.35 -10.51
N ALA A 111 -1.22 6.57 -9.94
CA ALA A 111 -0.15 7.54 -10.14
C ALA A 111 1.13 7.21 -9.35
N VAL A 112 1.03 6.38 -8.30
CA VAL A 112 2.13 6.14 -7.36
C VAL A 112 2.59 4.69 -7.33
N ILE A 113 1.64 3.77 -7.41
CA ILE A 113 1.89 2.35 -7.26
C ILE A 113 2.51 1.77 -8.52
N ILE A 114 3.57 0.99 -8.32
CA ILE A 114 4.19 0.18 -9.36
C ILE A 114 3.66 -1.23 -9.17
N ASP A 115 2.70 -1.64 -10.00
CA ASP A 115 2.10 -2.97 -9.99
C ASP A 115 2.34 -3.69 -11.33
N ASP A 116 3.42 -4.44 -11.37
CA ASP A 116 3.82 -5.25 -12.52
C ASP A 116 3.26 -6.68 -12.49
N PHE A 117 2.38 -6.98 -11.52
CA PHE A 117 1.66 -8.25 -11.53
C PHE A 117 0.62 -8.26 -12.65
N ALA A 118 0.62 -9.32 -13.43
CA ALA A 118 -0.45 -9.59 -14.38
C ALA A 118 -1.71 -10.04 -13.63
N ASP A 119 -2.88 -9.66 -14.14
CA ASP A 119 -4.15 -10.21 -13.68
C ASP A 119 -4.24 -11.70 -14.06
N ASP A 120 -5.04 -12.47 -13.32
CA ASP A 120 -5.28 -13.88 -13.57
C ASP A 120 -5.79 -14.08 -15.02
N GLY A 121 -5.09 -14.91 -15.78
CA GLY A 121 -5.39 -15.17 -17.20
C GLY A 121 -4.73 -14.20 -18.18
N GLU A 122 -4.02 -13.17 -17.71
CA GLU A 122 -3.12 -12.37 -18.53
C GLU A 122 -1.71 -12.98 -18.62
N LYS A 123 -0.93 -12.56 -19.62
CA LYS A 123 0.49 -12.93 -19.67
C LYS A 123 1.26 -12.07 -18.66
N PRO A 124 2.31 -12.62 -18.02
CA PRO A 124 3.20 -11.84 -17.17
C PRO A 124 3.64 -10.57 -17.90
N ARG A 125 3.46 -9.41 -17.25
CA ARG A 125 3.72 -8.10 -17.87
C ARG A 125 5.21 -7.90 -18.14
N ASN A 126 6.07 -8.49 -17.30
CA ASN A 126 7.52 -8.58 -17.46
C ASN A 126 8.04 -9.99 -17.15
N GLY A 127 9.24 -10.31 -17.61
CA GLY A 127 9.92 -11.59 -17.35
C GLY A 127 10.62 -11.66 -15.98
N ASP A 128 10.31 -10.70 -15.10
CA ASP A 128 10.98 -10.46 -13.84
C ASP A 128 10.43 -11.36 -12.73
N ASP A 129 11.23 -11.57 -11.68
CA ASP A 129 10.91 -12.46 -10.57
C ASP A 129 9.69 -11.92 -9.79
N PRO A 130 8.62 -12.72 -9.57
CA PRO A 130 7.46 -12.27 -8.80
C PRO A 130 7.80 -11.67 -7.42
N ALA A 131 8.86 -12.10 -6.75
CA ALA A 131 9.23 -11.46 -5.48
C ALA A 131 9.88 -10.08 -5.66
N GLU A 132 10.63 -9.87 -6.74
CA GLU A 132 11.17 -8.56 -7.08
C GLU A 132 10.02 -7.58 -7.38
N ASN A 133 9.02 -8.02 -8.16
CA ASN A 133 7.80 -7.23 -8.40
C ASN A 133 7.05 -6.90 -7.10
N LEU A 134 7.00 -7.84 -6.14
CA LEU A 134 6.37 -7.57 -4.85
C LEU A 134 7.15 -6.52 -4.04
N GLU A 135 8.46 -6.49 -4.20
CA GLU A 135 9.33 -5.50 -3.58
C GLU A 135 9.09 -4.11 -4.17
N TRP A 136 9.06 -3.99 -5.50
CA TRP A 136 8.67 -2.76 -6.20
C TRP A 136 7.31 -2.26 -5.74
N TYR A 137 6.35 -3.17 -5.62
CA TYR A 137 5.03 -2.87 -5.08
C TYR A 137 5.13 -2.32 -3.65
N ALA A 138 5.84 -3.02 -2.74
CA ALA A 138 6.02 -2.60 -1.35
C ALA A 138 6.68 -1.21 -1.23
N PHE A 139 7.67 -0.91 -2.07
CA PHE A 139 8.29 0.41 -2.13
C PHE A 139 7.34 1.49 -2.58
N SER A 140 6.55 1.22 -3.62
CA SER A 140 5.57 2.19 -4.10
C SER A 140 4.48 2.48 -3.05
N VAL A 141 4.14 1.50 -2.20
CA VAL A 141 3.26 1.71 -1.04
C VAL A 141 3.86 2.70 -0.04
N ILE A 142 5.17 2.67 0.23
CA ILE A 142 5.85 3.66 1.09
C ILE A 142 5.62 5.06 0.58
N GLY A 143 5.84 5.25 -0.71
CA GLY A 143 5.67 6.58 -1.25
C GLY A 143 4.20 6.98 -1.27
N LEU A 144 3.23 6.10 -1.57
CA LEU A 144 1.81 6.43 -1.44
C LEU A 144 1.45 6.88 -0.02
N LEU A 145 1.95 6.22 1.02
CA LEU A 145 1.74 6.65 2.40
C LEU A 145 2.35 8.03 2.67
N SER A 146 3.53 8.29 2.13
CA SER A 146 4.20 9.59 2.23
C SER A 146 3.39 10.70 1.54
N CYS A 147 2.78 10.38 0.40
CA CYS A 147 1.90 11.25 -0.36
C CYS A 147 0.63 11.59 0.43
N LEU A 148 -0.02 10.59 1.01
CA LEU A 148 -1.20 10.75 1.86
C LEU A 148 -0.87 11.59 3.10
N TYR A 149 0.26 11.33 3.76
CA TYR A 149 0.73 12.11 4.90
C TYR A 149 0.97 13.58 4.53
N TYR A 150 1.64 13.82 3.40
CA TYR A 150 1.90 15.17 2.92
C TYR A 150 0.60 15.91 2.59
N LEU A 151 -0.38 15.25 1.97
CA LEU A 151 -1.71 15.79 1.71
C LEU A 151 -2.42 16.19 3.01
N ILE A 152 -2.34 15.37 4.06
CA ILE A 152 -2.95 15.68 5.37
C ILE A 152 -2.31 16.93 6.00
N ILE A 153 -0.98 16.98 6.08
CA ILE A 153 -0.26 18.12 6.68
C ILE A 153 -0.53 19.41 5.91
N ASN A 154 -0.52 19.33 4.59
CA ASN A 154 -0.72 20.48 3.72
C ASN A 154 -2.21 20.69 3.37
N ARG A 155 -3.15 20.13 4.15
CA ARG A 155 -4.60 20.36 3.99
C ARG A 155 -5.11 20.20 2.55
N GLY A 156 -4.59 19.19 1.85
CA GLY A 156 -5.00 18.81 0.50
C GLY A 156 -4.21 19.43 -0.64
N TYR A 157 -3.17 20.21 -0.34
CA TYR A 157 -2.29 20.78 -1.37
C TYR A 157 -1.14 19.83 -1.73
N LEU A 158 -1.00 19.56 -3.03
CA LEU A 158 0.09 18.79 -3.60
C LEU A 158 0.79 19.61 -4.70
N SER A 159 2.02 20.05 -4.44
CA SER A 159 2.84 20.72 -5.45
C SER A 159 3.45 19.68 -6.40
N SER A 160 3.46 19.98 -7.70
CA SER A 160 4.13 19.14 -8.71
C SER A 160 5.66 19.14 -8.60
N GLU A 161 6.26 20.14 -7.92
CA GLU A 161 7.72 20.39 -7.95
C GLU A 161 8.61 19.73 -6.86
N PRO A 162 8.09 18.98 -5.87
CA PRO A 162 8.93 18.02 -5.13
C PRO A 162 8.64 16.57 -5.54
N TRP A 163 7.58 16.31 -6.31
CA TRP A 163 7.07 14.95 -6.49
C TRP A 163 7.85 14.09 -7.45
N SER A 164 8.52 14.68 -8.45
CA SER A 164 9.42 13.96 -9.35
C SER A 164 10.89 14.00 -8.90
N GLU A 165 11.26 14.87 -7.94
CA GLU A 165 12.64 15.07 -7.49
C GLU A 165 12.91 14.52 -6.07
N CYS A 166 11.89 14.43 -5.20
CA CYS A 166 11.97 13.66 -3.94
C CYS A 166 11.73 12.16 -4.15
N TRP A 167 11.40 11.77 -5.38
CA TRP A 167 10.97 10.43 -5.75
C TRP A 167 11.85 9.94 -6.89
N ASP A 168 13.12 9.78 -6.57
CA ASP A 168 13.89 8.71 -7.19
C ASP A 168 13.96 7.56 -6.17
N PRO A 169 12.91 6.72 -6.06
CA PRO A 169 13.03 5.48 -5.30
C PRO A 169 14.20 4.65 -5.85
N MET A 170 14.62 4.85 -7.10
CA MET A 170 15.80 4.18 -7.65
C MET A 170 17.12 4.86 -7.21
N GLY A 171 17.18 6.18 -7.15
CA GLY A 171 18.38 6.95 -6.80
C GLY A 171 18.82 6.83 -5.35
N PHE A 172 17.91 6.42 -4.45
CA PHE A 172 18.22 6.11 -3.06
C PHE A 172 18.54 4.60 -2.84
N ILE A 173 18.09 3.72 -3.73
CA ILE A 173 18.07 2.25 -3.52
C ILE A 173 19.07 1.49 -4.40
N PHE A 174 19.51 2.03 -5.55
CA PHE A 174 20.36 1.27 -6.49
C PHE A 174 21.83 1.13 -6.14
N ASP A 175 22.34 1.69 -5.04
CA ASP A 175 23.77 1.53 -4.74
C ASP A 175 24.10 0.27 -3.93
N THR A 176 23.13 -0.41 -3.30
CA THR A 176 23.37 -1.70 -2.63
C THR A 176 22.10 -2.54 -2.50
N HIS A 177 21.89 -3.48 -3.43
CA HIS A 177 20.98 -4.60 -3.24
C HIS A 177 21.59 -5.57 -2.20
N GLU A 178 21.42 -5.25 -0.91
CA GLU A 178 21.73 -6.15 0.21
C GLU A 178 20.50 -6.25 1.12
N ASP A 179 20.17 -7.47 1.57
CA ASP A 179 19.00 -7.84 2.39
C ASP A 179 18.73 -6.93 3.62
N GLU A 180 19.73 -6.16 4.04
CA GLU A 180 19.66 -5.23 5.16
C GLU A 180 18.86 -3.96 4.83
N VAL A 181 18.86 -3.51 3.57
CA VAL A 181 18.09 -2.35 3.08
C VAL A 181 16.59 -2.65 3.12
N HIS A 182 16.20 -3.85 2.70
CA HIS A 182 14.78 -4.28 2.69
C HIS A 182 14.18 -4.28 4.10
N ARG A 183 14.98 -4.68 5.11
CA ARG A 183 14.54 -4.65 6.51
C ARG A 183 14.40 -3.22 7.03
N ILE A 184 15.25 -2.30 6.58
CA ILE A 184 15.17 -0.89 6.94
C ILE A 184 13.91 -0.27 6.34
N ASP A 185 13.58 -0.58 5.09
CA ASP A 185 12.42 0.00 4.40
C ASP A 185 11.08 -0.52 4.96
N LEU A 186 11.04 -1.81 5.32
CA LEU A 186 9.88 -2.41 5.98
C LEU A 186 9.74 -1.93 7.44
N ASP A 187 10.83 -1.64 8.13
CA ASP A 187 10.79 -0.97 9.44
C ASP A 187 10.38 0.51 9.29
N LEU A 188 10.80 1.18 8.22
CA LEU A 188 10.38 2.55 7.89
C LEU A 188 8.86 2.60 7.61
N LEU A 189 8.29 1.62 6.92
CA LEU A 189 6.83 1.46 6.75
C LEU A 189 6.11 1.40 8.10
N GLN A 190 6.62 0.58 9.03
CA GLN A 190 6.04 0.45 10.35
C GLN A 190 6.22 1.72 11.21
N GLN A 191 7.34 2.42 11.05
CA GLN A 191 7.61 3.69 11.72
C GLN A 191 6.72 4.81 11.17
N LEU A 192 6.59 4.92 9.84
CA LEU A 192 5.71 5.88 9.17
C LEU A 192 4.25 5.63 9.50
N GLY A 193 3.80 4.37 9.52
CA GLY A 193 2.45 4.01 9.97
C GLY A 193 2.18 4.42 11.43
N ARG A 194 3.16 4.20 12.33
CA ARG A 194 3.09 4.65 13.72
C ARG A 194 3.11 6.17 13.85
N GLN A 195 3.93 6.86 13.07
CA GLN A 195 4.05 8.31 13.11
C GLN A 195 2.80 9.00 12.55
N LEU A 196 2.22 8.48 11.46
CA LEU A 196 0.90 8.88 10.97
C LEU A 196 -0.16 8.77 12.07
N GLN A 197 -0.15 7.68 12.83
CA GLN A 197 -1.05 7.50 13.95
C GLN A 197 -0.81 8.56 15.05
N GLU A 198 0.45 8.74 15.49
CA GLU A 198 0.80 9.64 16.61
C GLU A 198 0.63 11.13 16.29
N ASP A 199 1.03 11.59 15.10
CA ASP A 199 0.98 12.99 14.72
C ASP A 199 -0.45 13.43 14.38
N TYR A 200 -1.29 12.51 13.89
CA TYR A 200 -2.72 12.77 13.75
C TYR A 200 -3.40 12.97 15.13
N PHE A 201 -3.01 12.18 16.15
CA PHE A 201 -3.48 12.41 17.54
C PHE A 201 -3.04 13.77 18.11
N LYS A 202 -1.89 14.30 17.68
CA LYS A 202 -1.45 15.64 18.09
C LYS A 202 -2.24 16.75 17.38
N LEU A 203 -2.59 16.57 16.10
CA LEU A 203 -3.41 17.50 15.34
C LEU A 203 -4.84 17.61 15.91
N LEU A 204 -5.44 16.50 16.38
CA LEU A 204 -6.74 16.51 17.06
C LEU A 204 -6.74 17.22 18.43
N LYS A 205 -5.60 17.27 19.12
CA LYS A 205 -5.47 17.98 20.42
C LYS A 205 -5.36 19.50 20.29
N ILE A 206 -5.30 20.04 19.06
CA ILE A 206 -5.28 21.48 18.81
C ILE A 206 -6.71 22.04 18.67
N GLU A 207 -7.75 21.19 18.62
CA GLU A 207 -9.12 21.65 18.70
C GLU A 207 -9.68 21.59 20.15
N TYR A 208 -9.75 22.80 20.73
CA TYR A 208 -10.34 23.27 22.00
C TYR A 208 -9.49 23.19 23.27
#